data_AF-A0A7V8X5X4-F1
#
_entry.id   AF-A0A7V8X5X4-F1
#
_cell.length_a   1.000
_cell.length_b   1.000
_cell.length_c   1.000
_cell.angle_alpha   90.00
_cell.angle_beta   90.00
_cell.angle_gamma   90.00
#
_symmetry.space_group_name_H-M   'P 1'
#
loop_
_entity.id
_entity.type
_entity.pdbx_description
1 polymer ?
#
loop_
_entity_poly.entity_id
_entity_poly.type
_entity_poly.pdbx_seq_one_letter_code
_entity_poly.pdbx_strand_id
1 'polypeptide(L)' 'TSAALIVIVVTGSFVTADVVLVKALGLGIAIAVFVDATIVRGLLVPASMELLGARNWWLPHWLQRLLPRLSLRE' A
#
# COMPACT_ATOMS: atom_id res chain seq x y z
N THR A 1 10.94 -8.45 -0.98
CA THR A 1 10.45 -9.50 -1.91
C THR A 1 9.53 -10.51 -1.23
N SER A 2 9.76 -10.90 0.02
CA SER A 2 8.93 -11.91 0.73
C SER A 2 7.45 -11.53 0.98
N ALA A 3 7.13 -10.24 1.15
CA ALA A 3 5.77 -9.79 1.46
C ALA A 3 4.77 -10.00 0.29
N ALA A 4 5.22 -9.85 -0.97
CA ALA A 4 4.36 -10.00 -2.14
C ALA A 4 3.90 -11.46 -2.34
N LEU A 5 4.76 -12.43 -2.03
CA LEU A 5 4.43 -13.85 -2.11
C LEU A 5 3.37 -14.28 -1.08
N ILE A 6 3.48 -13.79 0.16
CA ILE A 6 2.50 -14.11 1.22
C ILE A 6 1.10 -13.60 0.85
N VAL A 7 1.02 -12.41 0.27
CA VAL A 7 -0.24 -11.82 -0.19
C VAL A 7 -0.90 -12.67 -1.27
N ILE A 8 -0.14 -13.15 -2.27
CA ILE A 8 -0.66 -14.00 -3.35
C ILE A 8 -1.19 -15.34 -2.79
N VAL A 9 -0.45 -15.96 -1.87
CA VAL A 9 -0.82 -17.26 -1.28
C VAL A 9 -2.07 -17.15 -0.39
N VAL A 10 -2.14 -16.13 0.49
CA VAL A 10 -3.31 -15.88 1.34
C VAL A 10 -4.54 -15.61 0.48
N THR A 11 -4.37 -14.81 -0.55
CA THR A 11 -5.44 -14.44 -1.48
C THR A 11 -6.00 -15.64 -2.25
N GLY A 12 -5.13 -16.55 -2.71
CA GLY A 12 -5.54 -17.77 -3.41
C GLY A 12 -6.35 -18.75 -2.53
N SER A 13 -6.13 -18.76 -1.21
CA SER A 13 -6.81 -19.66 -0.28
C SER A 13 -8.33 -19.40 -0.15
N PHE A 14 -8.79 -18.20 -0.53
CA PHE A 14 -10.21 -17.85 -0.46
C PHE A 14 -11.08 -18.49 -1.55
N VAL A 15 -10.48 -19.07 -2.59
CA VAL A 15 -11.21 -19.76 -3.69
C VAL A 15 -11.86 -21.06 -3.19
N THR A 16 -11.33 -21.65 -2.12
CA THR A 16 -11.77 -22.93 -1.54
C THR A 16 -12.97 -22.84 -0.57
N ALA A 17 -13.58 -21.67 -0.37
CA ALA A 17 -14.72 -21.53 0.54
C ALA A 17 -16.03 -22.05 -0.08
N ASP A 18 -16.79 -22.87 0.66
CA ASP A 18 -18.09 -23.43 0.26
C ASP A 18 -19.26 -22.44 0.43
N VAL A 19 -19.15 -21.49 1.35
CA VAL A 19 -20.19 -20.47 1.58
C VAL A 19 -20.05 -19.35 0.54
N VAL A 20 -21.07 -19.16 -0.28
CA VAL A 20 -21.10 -18.17 -1.38
C VAL A 20 -20.73 -16.76 -0.91
N LEU A 21 -21.20 -16.35 0.28
CA LEU A 21 -20.85 -15.06 0.88
C LEU A 21 -19.35 -14.93 1.17
N VAL A 22 -18.74 -15.96 1.75
CA VAL A 22 -17.30 -16.00 2.08
C VAL A 22 -16.47 -16.00 0.79
N LYS A 23 -16.94 -16.73 -0.22
CA LYS A 23 -16.30 -16.81 -1.54
C LYS A 23 -16.32 -15.45 -2.26
N ALA A 24 -17.44 -14.74 -2.21
CA ALA A 24 -17.59 -13.41 -2.79
C ALA A 24 -16.72 -12.37 -2.07
N LEU A 25 -16.71 -12.36 -0.73
CA LEU A 25 -15.85 -11.48 0.06
C LEU A 25 -14.36 -11.77 -0.16
N GLY A 26 -13.99 -13.05 -0.16
CA GLY A 26 -12.63 -13.49 -0.41
C GLY A 26 -12.11 -13.13 -1.80
N LEU A 27 -12.93 -13.33 -2.85
CA LEU A 27 -12.63 -12.87 -4.21
C LEU A 27 -12.55 -11.33 -4.29
N GLY A 28 -13.43 -10.61 -3.60
CA GLY A 28 -13.39 -9.15 -3.55
C GLY A 28 -12.10 -8.61 -2.94
N ILE A 29 -11.68 -9.18 -1.80
CA ILE A 29 -10.41 -8.84 -1.14
C ILE A 29 -9.22 -9.20 -2.04
N ALA A 30 -9.28 -10.36 -2.70
CA ALA A 30 -8.25 -10.80 -3.63
C ALA A 30 -7.96 -9.78 -4.73
N ILE A 31 -9.04 -9.35 -5.40
CA ILE A 31 -8.97 -8.39 -6.49
C ILE A 31 -8.50 -7.03 -5.96
N ALA A 32 -9.03 -6.58 -4.81
CA ALA A 32 -8.65 -5.31 -4.21
C ALA A 32 -7.14 -5.24 -3.92
N VAL A 33 -6.57 -6.30 -3.34
CA VAL A 33 -5.14 -6.34 -3.03
C VAL A 33 -4.28 -6.46 -4.29
N PHE A 34 -4.71 -7.24 -5.28
CA PHE A 34 -4.01 -7.32 -6.57
C PHE A 34 -3.95 -5.95 -7.27
N VAL A 35 -5.06 -5.22 -7.28
CA VAL A 35 -5.15 -3.86 -7.84
C VAL A 35 -4.30 -2.87 -7.05
N ASP A 36 -4.30 -2.92 -5.71
CA ASP A 36 -3.45 -2.04 -4.90
C ASP A 36 -1.96 -2.26 -5.15
N ALA A 37 -1.53 -3.52 -5.17
CA ALA A 37 -0.14 -3.88 -5.37
C ALA A 37 0.38 -3.51 -6.79
N THR A 38 -0.48 -3.57 -7.81
CA THR A 38 -0.10 -3.32 -9.21
C THR A 38 -0.39 -1.88 -9.63
N ILE A 39 -1.65 -1.47 -9.63
CA ILE A 39 -2.09 -0.18 -10.15
C ILE A 39 -1.79 0.94 -9.16
N VAL A 40 -2.17 0.77 -7.89
CA VAL A 40 -2.02 1.85 -6.91
C VAL A 40 -0.54 2.10 -6.62
N ARG A 41 0.19 1.07 -6.19
CA ARG A 41 1.60 1.22 -5.81
C ARG A 41 2.55 1.31 -6.99
N GLY A 42 2.23 0.64 -8.10
CA GLY A 42 3.06 0.66 -9.29
C GLY A 42 2.90 1.93 -10.13
N LEU A 43 1.72 2.56 -10.10
CA LEU A 43 1.42 3.71 -10.96
C LEU A 43 0.90 4.94 -10.20
N LEU A 44 -0.20 4.82 -9.45
CA LEU A 44 -0.83 6.01 -8.83
C LEU A 44 0.09 6.67 -7.81
N VAL A 45 0.72 5.90 -6.93
CA VAL A 45 1.61 6.43 -5.89
C VAL A 45 2.79 7.18 -6.50
N PRO A 46 3.61 6.60 -7.41
CA PRO A 46 4.70 7.35 -8.02
C PRO A 46 4.22 8.55 -8.84
N ALA A 47 3.16 8.41 -9.64
CA ALA A 47 2.60 9.53 -10.42
C ALA A 47 2.10 10.67 -9.53
N SER A 48 1.42 10.37 -8.41
CA SER A 48 0.95 11.38 -7.46
C SER A 48 2.11 12.02 -6.69
N MET A 49 3.14 11.25 -6.32
CA MET A 49 4.36 11.80 -5.72
C MET A 49 5.08 12.76 -6.68
N GLU A 50 5.09 12.46 -7.98
CA GLU A 50 5.71 13.34 -8.97
C GLU A 50 4.86 14.59 -9.25
N LEU A 51 3.53 14.45 -9.35
CA LEU A 51 2.60 15.56 -9.55
C LEU A 51 2.58 16.54 -8.37
N LEU A 52 2.55 16.03 -7.14
CA LEU A 52 2.50 16.85 -5.93
C LEU A 52 3.91 17.30 -5.48
N GLY A 53 4.96 16.59 -5.89
CA GLY A 53 6.36 16.93 -5.66
C GLY A 53 6.65 17.31 -4.21
N ALA A 54 7.25 18.49 -4.03
CA ALA A 54 7.63 19.03 -2.71
C ALA A 54 6.44 19.28 -1.77
N ARG A 55 5.21 19.44 -2.29
CA ARG A 55 4.02 19.57 -1.44
C ARG A 55 3.61 18.25 -0.78
N ASN A 56 3.90 17.11 -1.43
CA ASN A 56 3.63 15.80 -0.84
C ASN A 56 4.45 15.53 0.43
N TRP A 57 5.63 16.18 0.52
CA TRP A 57 6.56 16.07 1.64
C TRP A 57 6.57 17.31 2.53
N TRP A 58 5.52 18.14 2.47
CA TRP A 58 5.46 19.35 3.27
C TRP A 58 5.34 18.99 4.76
N LEU A 59 6.38 19.32 5.51
CA LEU A 59 6.39 19.21 6.96
C LEU A 59 5.97 20.56 7.56
N PRO A 60 4.83 20.63 8.29
CA PRO A 60 4.38 21.87 8.90
C PRO A 60 5.45 22.47 9.82
N HIS A 61 5.60 23.79 9.78
CA HIS A 61 6.69 24.49 10.48
C HIS A 61 6.67 24.31 12.01
N TRP A 62 5.50 24.03 12.60
CA TRP A 62 5.36 23.71 14.01
C TRP A 62 5.93 22.32 14.36
N LEU A 63 5.78 21.35 13.45
CA LEU A 63 6.30 20.00 13.62
C LEU A 63 7.83 19.99 13.42
N GLN A 64 8.34 20.81 12.50
CA GLN A 64 9.78 21.06 12.34
C GLN A 64 10.46 21.59 13.62
N ARG A 65 9.73 22.36 14.46
CA ARG A 65 10.28 22.90 15.72
C ARG A 65 10.30 21.87 16.84
N LEU A 66 9.42 20.86 16.79
CA LEU A 66 9.31 19.81 17.80
C LEU A 66 10.22 18.61 17.49
N LEU A 67 10.56 18.39 16.22
CA LEU A 67 11.41 17.29 15.79
C LEU A 67 12.88 17.54 16.16
N PRO A 68 13.53 16.66 16.95
CA PRO A 68 14.97 16.73 17.17
C PRO A 68 15.70 16.55 15.83
N ARG A 69 16.78 17.32 15.60
CA ARG A 69 17.57 17.23 14.36
C ARG A 69 18.27 15.87 14.30
N LEU A 70 17.63 14.90 13.65
CA LEU A 70 18.23 13.61 13.37
C LEU A 70 19.32 13.80 12.32
N SER A 71 20.58 13.86 12.75
CA SER A 71 21.72 13.72 11.85
C SER A 71 21.80 12.26 11.42
N LEU A 72 21.09 11.90 10.35
CA LEU A 72 21.34 10.65 9.65
C LEU A 72 22.67 10.84 8.90
N ARG A 73 23.78 10.63 9.63
CA ARG A 73 25.10 10.39 9.04
C ARG A 73 25.13 8.94 8.56
N GLU A 74 25.71 8.79 7.38
CA GLU A 74 25.84 7.59 6.54
C GLU A 74 26.14 6.29 7.29
#